data_AF-A0A8T3LJ33-F1
#
_entry.id   AF-A0A8T3LJ33-F1
#
_cell.length_a   1.000
_cell.length_b   1.000
_cell.length_c   1.000
_cell.angle_alpha   90.00
_cell.angle_beta   90.00
_cell.angle_gamma   90.00
#
_symmetry.space_group_name_H-M   'P 1'
#
loop_
_entity.id
_entity.type
_entity.pdbx_description
1 polymer ?
#
loop_
_entity_poly.entity_id
_entity_poly.type
_entity_poly.pdbx_seq_one_letter_code
_entity_poly.pdbx_strand_id
1 'polypeptide(L)'
;SLGVAAVAIAVLAVLNLCGVRRTGVYILVGVVLWTAVLKSGVHATLAGVIVGFFIPLKEKHGRSPAKRLEHVLHPWVAYLILPLFAFANAGVSLQGVTLDGLTSILPLGIIAGLLIGKPLGISLF
;
A
#
# COMPACT_ATOMS: atom_id res chain seq x y z
N SER A 1 2.45 17.59 -12.41
CA SER A 1 2.34 16.57 -11.35
C SER A 1 3.48 15.57 -11.43
N LEU A 2 3.70 14.89 -12.55
CA LEU A 2 4.77 13.88 -12.70
C LEU A 2 6.20 14.40 -12.46
N GLY A 3 6.53 15.62 -12.89
CA GLY A 3 7.84 16.23 -12.61
C GLY A 3 8.12 16.40 -11.11
N VAL A 4 7.10 16.76 -10.32
CA VAL A 4 7.22 16.87 -8.85
C VAL A 4 7.42 15.50 -8.22
N ALA A 5 6.75 14.47 -8.73
CA ALA A 5 6.95 13.09 -8.28
C ALA A 5 8.38 12.61 -8.57
N ALA A 6 8.92 12.87 -9.77
CA ALA A 6 10.29 12.53 -10.13
C ALA A 6 11.32 13.23 -9.21
N VAL A 7 11.11 14.52 -8.94
CA VAL A 7 11.96 15.28 -8.01
C VAL A 7 11.85 14.72 -6.59
N ALA A 8 10.65 14.39 -6.10
CA ALA A 8 10.47 13.81 -4.78
C ALA A 8 11.17 12.44 -4.64
N ILE A 9 11.11 11.59 -5.68
CA ILE A 9 11.85 10.32 -5.73
C ILE A 9 13.36 10.57 -5.72
N ALA A 10 13.86 11.54 -6.50
CA ALA A 10 15.26 11.91 -6.50
C ALA A 10 15.72 12.41 -5.11
N VAL A 11 14.90 13.20 -4.42
CA VAL A 11 15.17 13.64 -3.05
C VAL A 11 15.23 12.45 -2.09
N LEU A 12 14.28 11.50 -2.16
CA LEU A 12 14.32 10.27 -1.35
C LEU A 12 15.61 9.47 -1.61
N ALA A 13 16.03 9.38 -2.86
CA ALA A 13 17.29 8.71 -3.24
C ALA A 13 18.51 9.42 -2.66
N VAL A 14 18.61 10.74 -2.83
CA VAL A 14 19.71 11.54 -2.28
C VAL A 14 19.75 11.44 -0.76
N LEU A 15 18.61 11.50 -0.07
CA LEU A 15 18.55 11.34 1.39
C LEU A 15 19.07 9.97 1.86
N ASN A 16 18.71 8.90 1.15
CA ASN A 16 19.19 7.54 1.43
C ASN A 16 20.70 7.43 1.19
N LEU A 17 21.18 7.95 0.04
CA LEU A 17 22.60 7.94 -0.33
C LEU A 17 23.46 8.78 0.62
N CYS A 18 22.97 9.92 1.10
CA CYS A 18 23.61 10.73 2.12
C CYS A 18 23.54 10.11 3.53
N GLY A 19 22.91 8.95 3.69
CA GLY A 19 22.84 8.22 4.95
C GLY A 19 21.95 8.90 6.00
N VAL A 20 20.99 9.73 5.60
CA VAL A 20 20.05 10.37 6.53
C VAL A 20 19.18 9.30 7.16
N ARG A 21 19.27 9.11 8.48
CA ARG A 21 18.52 8.08 9.23
C ARG A 21 17.22 8.59 9.85
N ARG A 22 16.88 9.87 9.67
CA ARG A 22 15.69 10.49 10.27
C ARG A 22 14.44 10.16 9.46
N THR A 23 13.71 9.14 9.90
CA THR A 23 12.52 8.61 9.21
C THR A 23 11.45 9.66 8.91
N GLY A 24 11.26 10.66 9.79
CA GLY A 24 10.27 11.72 9.58
C GLY A 24 10.47 12.52 8.28
N VAL A 25 11.72 12.67 7.82
CA VAL A 25 12.01 13.38 6.56
C VAL A 25 11.50 12.57 5.36
N TYR A 26 11.68 11.25 5.37
CA TYR A 26 11.18 10.36 4.32
C TYR A 26 9.65 10.35 4.27
N ILE A 27 8.99 10.37 5.44
CA ILE A 27 7.52 10.46 5.50
C ILE A 27 7.01 11.79 4.92
N LEU A 28 7.66 12.91 5.25
CA LEU A 28 7.25 14.23 4.76
C LEU A 28 7.40 14.32 3.24
N VAL A 29 8.56 13.90 2.69
CA VAL A 29 8.75 13.83 1.24
C VAL A 29 7.78 12.81 0.60
N GLY A 30 7.47 11.72 1.31
CA GLY A 30 6.47 10.74 0.90
C GLY A 30 5.06 11.32 0.75
N VAL A 31 4.63 12.22 1.66
CA VAL A 31 3.35 12.92 1.54
C VAL A 31 3.34 13.85 0.31
N VAL A 32 4.46 14.53 0.03
CA VAL A 32 4.61 15.34 -1.19
C VAL A 32 4.53 14.45 -2.44
N LEU A 33 5.21 13.30 -2.44
CA LEU A 33 5.13 12.33 -3.53
C LEU A 33 3.69 11.82 -3.72
N TRP A 34 3.02 11.44 -2.62
CA TRP A 34 1.64 10.95 -2.61
C TRP A 34 0.65 11.97 -3.20
N THR A 35 0.74 13.24 -2.79
CA THR A 35 -0.09 14.31 -3.35
C THR A 35 0.22 14.60 -4.82
N ALA A 36 1.49 14.50 -5.22
CA ALA A 36 1.90 14.70 -6.61
C ALA A 36 1.34 13.62 -7.55
N VAL A 37 1.33 12.35 -7.12
CA VAL A 37 0.80 11.24 -7.93
C VAL A 37 -0.73 11.17 -7.92
N LEU A 38 -1.38 11.66 -6.86
CA LEU A 38 -2.85 11.71 -6.76
C LEU A 38 -3.49 12.45 -7.94
N LYS A 39 -2.86 13.51 -8.45
CA LYS A 39 -3.33 14.27 -9.62
C LYS A 39 -2.88 13.72 -10.97
N SER A 40 -1.97 12.74 -11.03
CA SER A 40 -1.43 12.22 -12.29
C SER A 40 -2.03 10.89 -12.74
N GLY A 41 -3.05 10.37 -12.03
CA GLY A 41 -3.63 9.05 -12.31
C GLY A 41 -2.70 7.87 -12.00
N VAL A 42 -1.50 8.15 -11.47
CA VAL A 42 -0.56 7.13 -11.00
C VAL A 42 -0.93 6.80 -9.55
N HIS A 43 -1.16 5.52 -9.27
CA HIS A 43 -1.76 5.07 -8.02
C HIS A 43 -0.99 5.57 -6.79
N ALA A 44 -1.69 6.26 -5.90
CA ALA A 44 -1.12 6.82 -4.68
C ALA A 44 -0.61 5.75 -3.69
N THR A 45 -1.06 4.50 -3.84
CA THR A 45 -0.55 3.33 -3.12
C THR A 45 0.93 3.04 -3.41
N LEU A 46 1.37 3.25 -4.65
CA LEU A 46 2.77 3.05 -5.04
C LEU A 46 3.72 4.04 -4.35
N ALA A 47 3.24 5.25 -4.04
CA ALA A 47 4.05 6.24 -3.31
C ALA A 47 4.47 5.71 -1.93
N GLY A 48 3.56 5.04 -1.21
CA GLY A 48 3.86 4.41 0.08
C GLY A 48 4.92 3.31 -0.04
N VAL A 49 4.80 2.47 -1.08
CA VAL A 49 5.78 1.41 -1.38
C VAL A 49 7.16 2.01 -1.67
N ILE A 50 7.23 3.02 -2.54
CA ILE A 50 8.47 3.72 -2.88
C ILE A 50 9.13 4.28 -1.62
N VAL A 51 8.38 5.01 -0.78
CA VAL A 51 8.93 5.57 0.47
C VAL A 51 9.50 4.46 1.35
N GLY A 52 8.80 3.34 1.50
CA GLY A 52 9.28 2.17 2.24
C GLY A 52 10.63 1.65 1.73
N PHE A 53 10.79 1.52 0.42
CA PHE A 53 12.05 1.08 -0.22
C PHE A 53 13.22 2.05 0.01
N PHE A 54 12.95 3.35 0.13
CA PHE A 54 13.99 4.36 0.33
C PHE A 54 14.38 4.57 1.80
N ILE A 55 13.61 4.06 2.77
CA ILE A 55 13.97 4.18 4.19
C ILE A 55 15.16 3.24 4.50
N PRO A 56 16.24 3.74 5.14
CA PRO A 56 17.43 2.93 5.39
C PRO A 56 17.17 1.69 6.26
N LEU A 57 17.48 0.51 5.70
CA LEU A 57 17.37 -0.77 6.40
C LEU A 57 18.62 -1.12 7.23
N LYS A 58 19.82 -0.73 6.77
CA LYS A 58 21.10 -1.10 7.41
C LYS A 58 21.14 -0.71 8.88
N GLU A 59 21.47 -1.68 9.73
CA GLU A 59 21.66 -1.46 11.15
C GLU A 59 22.93 -0.65 11.41
N LYS A 60 22.82 0.34 12.29
CA LYS A 60 23.95 1.13 12.81
C LYS A 60 23.73 1.25 14.31
N HIS A 61 24.72 0.84 15.10
CA HIS A 61 24.61 0.75 16.56
C HIS A 61 23.44 -0.15 17.03
N GLY A 62 23.23 -1.29 16.35
CA GLY A 62 22.18 -2.26 16.68
C GLY A 62 20.74 -1.79 16.44
N ARG A 63 20.52 -0.69 15.69
CA ARG A 63 19.18 -0.15 15.40
C ARG A 63 18.99 0.13 13.91
N SER A 64 17.88 -0.35 13.35
CA SER A 64 17.43 -0.04 11.98
C SER A 64 16.23 0.92 11.99
N PRO A 65 16.30 2.06 11.29
CA PRO A 65 15.18 3.01 11.15
C PRO A 65 13.94 2.38 10.50
N ALA A 66 14.13 1.58 9.45
CA ALA A 66 13.04 0.88 8.76
C ALA A 66 12.34 -0.10 9.71
N LYS A 67 13.11 -0.97 10.37
CA LYS A 67 12.57 -1.97 11.32
C LYS A 67 11.83 -1.32 12.49
N ARG A 68 12.36 -0.21 13.00
CA ARG A 68 11.68 0.57 14.06
C ARG A 68 10.37 1.17 13.56
N LEU A 69 10.36 1.74 12.36
CA LEU A 69 9.15 2.32 11.79
C LEU A 69 8.09 1.25 11.53
N GLU A 70 8.47 0.13 10.92
CA GLU A 70 7.59 -1.01 10.67
C GLU A 70 6.92 -1.49 11.95
N HIS A 71 7.71 -1.68 13.01
CA HIS A 71 7.19 -2.12 14.31
C HIS A 71 6.21 -1.12 14.92
N VAL A 72 6.46 0.18 14.76
CA VAL A 72 5.55 1.24 15.22
C VAL A 72 4.29 1.28 14.36
N LEU A 73 4.39 1.11 13.04
CA LEU A 73 3.24 1.17 12.12
C LEU A 73 2.35 -0.06 12.19
N HIS A 74 2.92 -1.24 12.44
CA HIS A 74 2.20 -2.51 12.45
C HIS A 74 0.89 -2.49 13.28
N PRO A 75 0.88 -2.07 14.56
CA PRO A 75 -0.36 -2.03 15.34
C PRO A 75 -1.37 -1.02 14.77
N TRP A 76 -0.94 0.15 14.30
CA TRP A 76 -1.85 1.13 13.68
C TRP A 76 -2.46 0.60 12.40
N VAL A 77 -1.67 -0.07 11.57
CA VAL A 77 -2.16 -0.66 10.32
C VAL A 77 -3.14 -1.80 10.63
N ALA A 78 -2.77 -2.72 11.52
CA ALA A 78 -3.57 -3.90 11.84
C ALA A 78 -4.88 -3.59 12.57
N TYR A 79 -4.86 -2.66 13.52
CA TYR A 79 -6.02 -2.42 14.40
C TYR A 79 -6.85 -1.19 14.03
N LEU A 80 -6.31 -0.27 13.22
CA LEU A 80 -7.04 0.93 12.81
C LEU A 80 -7.22 1.02 11.30
N ILE A 81 -6.13 1.05 10.53
CA ILE A 81 -6.21 1.32 9.09
C ILE A 81 -6.93 0.20 8.34
N LEU A 82 -6.56 -1.07 8.58
CA LEU A 82 -7.19 -2.22 7.92
C LEU A 82 -8.67 -2.36 8.29
N PRO A 83 -9.08 -2.34 9.58
CA PRO A 83 -10.49 -2.38 9.93
C PRO A 83 -11.30 -1.21 9.38
N LEU A 84 -10.77 0.02 9.43
CA LEU A 84 -11.44 1.19 8.89
C LEU A 84 -11.59 1.10 7.36
N PHE A 85 -10.54 0.67 6.67
CA PHE A 85 -10.57 0.44 5.23
C PHE A 85 -11.59 -0.62 4.85
N ALA A 86 -11.61 -1.75 5.56
CA ALA A 86 -12.57 -2.82 5.37
C ALA A 86 -13.99 -2.33 5.66
N PHE A 87 -14.21 -1.61 6.75
CA PHE A 87 -15.53 -1.05 7.07
C PHE A 87 -16.05 -0.11 5.98
N ALA A 88 -15.20 0.78 5.45
CA ALA A 88 -15.58 1.74 4.42
C ALA A 88 -15.82 1.12 3.03
N ASN A 89 -15.11 0.04 2.68
CA ASN A 89 -15.12 -0.54 1.32
C ASN A 89 -15.80 -1.92 1.22
N ALA A 90 -15.98 -2.64 2.32
CA ALA A 90 -16.62 -3.96 2.33
C ALA A 90 -18.14 -3.88 2.50
N GLY A 91 -18.70 -2.68 2.64
CA GLY A 91 -20.14 -2.45 2.69
C GLY A 91 -20.81 -2.78 1.36
N VAL A 92 -21.05 -4.06 1.09
CA VAL A 92 -21.86 -4.52 -0.04
C VAL A 92 -23.32 -4.51 0.39
N SER A 93 -24.15 -3.75 -0.30
CA SER A 93 -25.59 -3.76 -0.03
C SER A 93 -26.17 -5.13 -0.41
N LEU A 94 -26.74 -5.82 0.58
CA LEU A 94 -27.46 -7.08 0.35
C LEU A 94 -28.94 -6.84 0.01
N GLN A 95 -29.40 -5.59 0.03
CA GLN A 95 -30.77 -5.24 -0.37
C GLN A 95 -30.92 -5.38 -1.88
N GLY A 96 -31.88 -6.22 -2.30
CA GLY A 96 -32.14 -6.49 -3.72
C GLY A 96 -31.25 -7.58 -4.34
N VAL A 97 -30.50 -8.35 -3.52
CA VAL A 97 -29.76 -9.52 -4.02
C VAL A 97 -30.77 -10.59 -4.44
N THR A 98 -30.99 -10.71 -5.76
CA THR A 98 -31.75 -11.79 -6.37
C THR A 98 -30.82 -12.94 -6.76
N LEU A 99 -31.37 -14.17 -6.79
CA LEU A 99 -30.64 -15.34 -7.28
C LEU A 99 -30.14 -15.14 -8.73
N ASP A 100 -30.89 -14.40 -9.54
CA ASP A 100 -30.50 -14.03 -10.91
C ASP A 100 -29.32 -13.05 -10.96
N GLY A 101 -29.20 -12.16 -9.96
CA GLY A 101 -28.04 -11.27 -9.84
C GLY A 101 -26.76 -12.04 -9.51
N LEU A 102 -26.86 -13.10 -8.70
CA LEU A 102 -25.73 -13.95 -8.31
C LEU A 102 -25.25 -14.88 -9.44
N THR A 103 -26.15 -15.32 -10.32
CA THR A 103 -25.81 -16.15 -11.48
C THR A 103 -25.32 -15.34 -12.68
N SER A 104 -25.32 -14.01 -12.59
CA SER A 104 -24.71 -13.17 -13.62
C SER A 104 -23.20 -13.45 -13.76
N ILE A 105 -22.67 -13.20 -14.95
CA ILE A 105 -21.29 -13.55 -15.33
C ILE A 105 -20.24 -12.97 -14.36
N LEU A 106 -20.47 -11.75 -13.85
CA LEU A 106 -19.49 -11.03 -13.05
C LEU A 106 -19.33 -11.62 -11.63
N PRO A 107 -20.39 -11.77 -10.80
CA PRO A 107 -20.28 -12.42 -9.49
C PRO A 107 -19.85 -13.88 -9.59
N LEU A 108 -20.38 -14.64 -10.57
CA LEU A 108 -20.02 -16.05 -10.74
C LEU A 108 -18.53 -16.21 -11.08
N GLY A 109 -18.01 -15.35 -11.97
CA GLY A 109 -16.58 -15.32 -12.31
C GLY A 109 -15.69 -14.93 -11.13
N ILE A 110 -16.10 -13.94 -10.33
CA ILE A 110 -15.36 -13.54 -9.12
C ILE A 110 -15.38 -14.68 -8.09
N ILE A 111 -16.53 -15.30 -7.85
CA ILE A 111 -16.66 -16.43 -6.90
C ILE A 111 -15.80 -17.60 -7.37
N ALA A 112 -15.94 -18.05 -8.62
CA ALA A 112 -15.14 -19.16 -9.15
C ALA A 112 -13.64 -18.84 -9.14
N GLY A 113 -13.24 -17.64 -9.55
CA GLY A 113 -11.85 -17.20 -9.57
C GLY A 113 -11.24 -17.12 -8.16
N LEU A 114 -11.98 -16.66 -7.16
CA LEU A 114 -11.50 -16.59 -5.79
C LEU A 114 -11.53 -17.95 -5.07
N LEU A 115 -12.60 -18.74 -5.25
CA LEU A 115 -12.84 -19.97 -4.51
C LEU A 115 -12.09 -21.17 -5.09
N ILE A 116 -11.99 -21.26 -6.43
CA ILE A 116 -11.30 -22.35 -7.13
C ILE A 116 -9.92 -21.89 -7.59
N GLY A 117 -9.82 -20.68 -8.15
CA GLY A 117 -8.57 -20.16 -8.70
C GLY A 117 -7.46 -19.98 -7.64
N LYS A 118 -7.78 -19.48 -6.44
CA LYS A 118 -6.77 -19.32 -5.38
C LYS A 118 -6.20 -20.66 -4.88
N PRO A 119 -7.03 -21.67 -4.51
CA PRO A 119 -6.49 -22.97 -4.09
C PRO A 119 -5.74 -23.70 -5.21
N LEU A 120 -6.29 -23.70 -6.44
CA LEU A 120 -5.61 -24.34 -7.57
C LEU A 120 -4.25 -23.71 -7.83
N GLY A 121 -4.17 -22.37 -7.82
CA GLY A 121 -2.92 -21.64 -8.00
C GLY A 121 -1.83 -22.06 -7.00
N ILE A 122 -2.19 -22.22 -5.72
CA ILE A 122 -1.25 -22.66 -4.67
C ILE A 122 -0.88 -24.14 -4.79
N SER A 123 -1.80 -24.98 -5.29
CA SER A 123 -1.54 -26.43 -5.45
C SER A 123 -0.71 -26.79 -6.68
N LEU A 124 -0.72 -25.94 -7.71
CA LEU A 124 -0.07 -26.18 -9.01
C LEU A 124 1.30 -25.49 -9.16
N PHE A 125 1.54 -24.39 -8.45
CA PHE A 125 2.75 -23.55 -8.53
C PHE A 125 3.33 -23.30 -7.14
#